data_AF-A0A6A7B3J6-F1
#
_entry.id   AF-A0A6A7B3J6-F1
#
_cell.length_a   1.000
_cell.length_b   1.000
_cell.length_c   1.000
_cell.angle_alpha   90.00
_cell.angle_beta   90.00
_cell.angle_gamma   90.00
#
_symmetry.space_group_name_H-M   'P 1'
#
loop_
_entity.id
_entity.type
_entity.pdbx_description
1 polymer ?
#
loop_
_entity_poly.entity_id
_entity_poly.type
_entity_poly.pdbx_seq_one_letter_code
_entity_poly.pdbx_strand_id
1 'polypeptide(L)'
;MAIPRALSIRSAARLPKSLFQSSPSQCNASLVQTRWRRALSSKPLLPSLYRPQSTQLIAAIPRKFSNPNLGIATTANGIAPSKPLPVYAPPTTGFLSYLPRKAVPYGELMRLDKPIGTYYLFFPCLFSTLLAATMATPIAPPLAVLGTGALFFTGALVMRGAGCTINDLWDRDLDPHVERTRLRPLARRAITTQQAIVFLGGQLMTGLAVLLSFPFECFWYATPSLLFVATYPLAKRVTYYPQFVLGLTFSWGSIMGFPALGIDLLSNQAALTAAACLYASNVAWTVLYDMIYAHMDIKDDVKAGIKSIALKHENETKMVLSGLAVVQIGLLAATGIAAGLGPAYFIGSCGGAALTLGIMIRRVKLKVVSDCWWWFRKGAWLTGGAVSLGLAGEYLGHLAGIYDEKKHDASEQKSSILA
;
A
#
# COMPACT_ATOMS: atom_id res chain seq x y z
N MET A 1 3.77 36.63 38.75
CA MET A 1 4.11 38.03 39.11
C MET A 1 5.56 38.04 39.57
N ALA A 2 6.39 38.81 38.88
CA ALA A 2 7.76 39.26 39.19
C ALA A 2 8.92 38.26 39.45
N ILE A 3 9.92 38.39 38.56
CA ILE A 3 11.32 37.96 38.62
C ILE A 3 12.11 38.91 39.57
N PRO A 4 13.31 38.54 40.07
CA PRO A 4 14.53 39.18 39.53
C PRO A 4 15.75 38.22 39.42
N ARG A 5 16.37 38.15 38.23
CA ARG A 5 17.68 38.72 37.82
C ARG A 5 18.92 38.05 38.43
N ALA A 6 19.56 37.21 37.61
CA ALA A 6 20.96 36.80 37.76
C ALA A 6 21.90 37.80 37.05
N LEU A 7 23.05 38.06 37.69
CA LEU A 7 24.12 38.94 37.26
C LEU A 7 24.98 38.34 36.12
N SER A 8 25.44 39.26 35.27
CA SER A 8 26.55 39.19 34.31
C SER A 8 27.88 38.72 34.93
N ILE A 9 28.75 38.06 34.13
CA ILE A 9 30.21 38.34 34.09
C ILE A 9 30.96 37.56 32.95
N ARG A 10 31.69 38.36 32.16
CA ARG A 10 33.03 38.19 31.53
C ARG A 10 33.28 37.43 30.22
N SER A 11 34.09 38.13 29.42
CA SER A 11 34.71 37.81 28.15
C SER A 11 36.14 37.24 28.27
N ALA A 12 36.58 36.63 27.17
CA ALA A 12 37.90 36.72 26.52
C ALA A 12 39.11 35.88 27.01
N ALA A 13 39.62 35.04 26.10
CA ALA A 13 41.05 34.73 25.82
C ALA A 13 41.12 33.89 24.51
N ARG A 14 41.55 34.39 23.33
CA ARG A 14 42.92 34.48 22.73
C ARG A 14 43.77 33.19 22.71
N LEU A 15 43.84 32.56 21.51
CA LEU A 15 44.98 32.12 20.63
C LEU A 15 46.30 31.57 21.25
N PRO A 16 47.13 30.71 20.57
CA PRO A 16 47.57 30.73 19.14
C PRO A 16 47.55 29.35 18.41
N LYS A 17 47.66 29.12 17.09
CA LYS A 17 48.41 29.56 15.87
C LYS A 17 49.80 28.91 15.62
N SER A 18 49.98 28.44 14.37
CA SER A 18 51.19 27.93 13.64
C SER A 18 51.48 26.43 13.81
N LEU A 19 51.78 25.62 12.78
CA LEU A 19 52.60 25.76 11.55
C LEU A 19 51.87 25.06 10.37
N PHE A 20 51.79 25.54 9.14
CA PHE A 20 52.89 25.72 8.19
C PHE A 20 52.47 26.70 7.09
N GLN A 21 53.41 27.56 6.69
CA GLN A 21 53.28 28.50 5.59
C GLN A 21 54.50 28.28 4.67
N SER A 22 54.28 28.08 3.38
CA SER A 22 55.14 28.63 2.33
C SER A 22 54.35 28.72 1.01
N SER A 23 54.41 29.92 0.44
CA SER A 23 53.80 30.40 -0.82
C SER A 23 54.94 30.60 -1.84
N PRO A 24 54.79 31.30 -2.98
CA PRO A 24 53.67 31.49 -3.92
C PRO A 24 54.11 31.31 -5.40
N SER A 25 53.16 31.24 -6.34
CA SER A 25 53.37 31.84 -7.67
C SER A 25 52.05 32.19 -8.33
N GLN A 26 51.90 33.49 -8.59
CA GLN A 26 50.81 34.17 -9.29
C GLN A 26 50.68 33.66 -10.74
N CYS A 27 49.45 33.55 -11.28
CA CYS A 27 49.04 34.27 -12.50
C CYS A 27 47.58 33.99 -12.93
N ASN A 28 46.88 35.07 -13.23
CA ASN A 28 45.81 35.26 -14.21
C ASN A 28 44.44 34.55 -14.05
N ALA A 29 43.51 35.34 -13.53
CA ALA A 29 42.09 35.30 -13.84
C ALA A 29 41.85 35.67 -15.32
N SER A 30 41.55 34.68 -16.16
CA SER A 30 40.69 34.76 -17.35
C SER A 30 40.86 33.47 -18.15
N LEU A 31 39.88 32.55 -18.14
CA LEU A 31 39.64 31.45 -19.12
C LEU A 31 38.94 30.23 -18.49
N VAL A 32 37.74 30.37 -17.91
CA VAL A 32 36.88 29.19 -17.61
C VAL A 32 35.40 29.48 -17.89
N GLN A 33 35.10 30.09 -19.04
CA GLN A 33 33.70 30.25 -19.49
C GLN A 33 33.39 29.64 -20.86
N THR A 34 34.27 28.75 -21.38
CA THR A 34 34.11 28.26 -22.76
C THR A 34 34.45 26.78 -22.95
N ARG A 35 34.11 25.90 -21.99
CA ARG A 35 34.34 24.45 -22.14
C ARG A 35 33.15 23.54 -21.80
N TRP A 36 31.92 24.02 -21.98
CA TRP A 36 30.69 23.21 -21.88
C TRP A 36 29.84 23.17 -23.16
N ARG A 37 30.44 23.40 -24.34
CA ARG A 37 29.72 23.38 -25.63
C ARG A 37 30.28 22.49 -26.76
N ARG A 38 31.19 21.55 -26.48
CA ARG A 38 31.57 20.52 -27.46
C ARG A 38 31.93 19.20 -26.80
N ALA A 39 30.94 18.34 -26.60
CA ALA A 39 31.08 16.89 -26.53
C ALA A 39 29.71 16.24 -26.80
N LEU A 40 29.10 16.63 -27.92
CA LEU A 40 28.05 15.84 -28.58
C LEU A 40 28.76 14.95 -29.61
N SER A 41 28.99 13.69 -29.26
CA SER A 41 29.04 12.54 -30.18
C SER A 41 29.81 11.38 -29.51
N SER A 42 29.07 10.53 -28.80
CA SER A 42 29.43 9.12 -28.63
C SER A 42 28.16 8.35 -28.27
N LYS A 43 27.79 7.42 -29.15
CA LYS A 43 26.58 6.58 -29.07
C LYS A 43 26.64 5.66 -27.85
N PRO A 44 25.55 5.42 -27.11
CA PRO A 44 25.48 4.27 -26.21
C PRO A 44 25.05 3.02 -27.00
N LEU A 45 25.87 1.98 -26.89
CA LEU A 45 25.53 0.60 -27.26
C LEU A 45 24.60 0.03 -26.19
N LEU A 46 23.30 -0.03 -26.46
CA LEU A 46 22.32 -0.85 -25.75
C LEU A 46 21.43 -1.56 -26.79
N PRO A 47 21.11 -2.85 -26.60
CA PRO A 47 20.32 -3.61 -27.56
C PRO A 47 18.88 -3.10 -27.60
N SER A 48 18.45 -2.70 -28.79
CA SER A 48 17.09 -2.33 -29.15
C SER A 48 16.13 -3.49 -28.89
N LEU A 49 15.40 -3.45 -27.77
CA LEU A 49 14.22 -4.27 -27.57
C LEU A 49 12.98 -3.37 -27.51
N TYR A 50 12.28 -3.40 -28.64
CA TYR A 50 10.87 -3.09 -28.86
C TYR A 50 10.42 -1.62 -28.75
N ARG A 51 10.16 -1.05 -29.94
CA ARG A 51 9.42 0.21 -30.17
C ARG A 51 7.96 -0.16 -30.45
N PRO A 52 6.95 0.38 -29.73
CA PRO A 52 5.57 0.13 -30.07
C PRO A 52 5.27 0.80 -31.42
N GLN A 53 4.81 0.02 -32.40
CA GLN A 53 4.35 0.54 -33.68
C GLN A 53 3.10 1.39 -33.44
N SER A 54 3.25 2.70 -33.63
CA SER A 54 2.14 3.61 -33.89
C SER A 54 1.55 3.24 -35.24
N THR A 55 0.38 2.61 -35.26
CA THR A 55 -0.35 2.31 -36.49
C THR A 55 -0.75 3.62 -37.17
N GLN A 56 0.00 4.00 -38.21
CA GLN A 56 -0.44 5.02 -39.15
C GLN A 56 -1.60 4.43 -39.95
N LEU A 57 -2.81 4.91 -39.71
CA LEU A 57 -3.99 4.54 -40.47
C LEU A 57 -4.67 5.79 -41.03
N ILE A 58 -3.88 6.62 -41.74
CA ILE A 58 -4.39 7.64 -42.66
C ILE A 58 -3.38 7.76 -43.81
N ALA A 59 -3.66 7.14 -44.96
CA ALA A 59 -3.33 7.59 -46.33
C ALA A 59 -3.20 6.40 -47.30
N ALA A 60 -4.27 6.11 -48.05
CA ALA A 60 -4.21 5.62 -49.44
C ALA A 60 -5.64 5.46 -49.99
N ILE A 61 -6.18 6.50 -50.62
CA ILE A 61 -7.37 6.41 -51.47
C ILE A 61 -6.89 6.47 -52.93
N PRO A 62 -6.96 5.40 -53.73
CA PRO A 62 -6.84 5.49 -55.17
C PRO A 62 -8.16 5.97 -55.79
N ARG A 63 -8.08 6.94 -56.71
CA ARG A 63 -9.21 7.41 -57.50
C ARG A 63 -9.53 6.44 -58.66
N LYS A 64 -10.83 6.26 -58.89
CA LYS A 64 -11.54 5.84 -60.13
C LYS A 64 -11.40 4.38 -60.58
N PHE A 65 -12.53 3.67 -60.54
CA PHE A 65 -13.18 3.13 -61.74
C PHE A 65 -14.70 3.12 -61.55
N SER A 66 -15.41 3.69 -62.52
CA SER A 66 -16.87 3.74 -62.57
C SER A 66 -17.41 2.46 -63.21
N ASN A 67 -18.43 1.85 -62.63
CA ASN A 67 -19.39 1.03 -63.37
C ASN A 67 -20.76 1.14 -62.68
N PRO A 68 -21.82 1.57 -63.38
CA PRO A 68 -23.16 1.64 -62.82
C PRO A 68 -23.84 0.27 -62.93
N ASN A 69 -24.75 -0.01 -61.99
CA ASN A 69 -25.63 -1.18 -61.92
C ASN A 69 -25.03 -2.44 -61.28
N LEU A 70 -25.01 -2.46 -59.95
CA LEU A 70 -25.36 -3.66 -59.19
C LEU A 70 -26.14 -3.22 -57.95
N GLY A 71 -27.44 -3.51 -57.93
CA GLY A 71 -28.28 -3.29 -56.76
C GLY A 71 -27.82 -4.19 -55.62
N ILE A 72 -27.15 -3.61 -54.63
CA ILE A 72 -26.82 -4.28 -53.37
C ILE A 72 -27.72 -3.65 -52.32
N ALA A 73 -28.65 -4.46 -51.82
CA ALA A 73 -29.45 -4.15 -50.66
C ALA A 73 -28.53 -3.77 -49.48
N THR A 74 -28.55 -2.50 -49.09
CA THR A 74 -27.97 -2.03 -47.84
C THR A 74 -28.78 -2.59 -46.68
N THR A 75 -28.41 -3.77 -46.20
CA THR A 75 -28.62 -4.12 -44.80
C THR A 75 -27.65 -3.27 -44.00
N ALA A 76 -28.13 -2.11 -43.55
CA ALA A 76 -27.47 -1.32 -42.54
C ALA A 76 -27.40 -2.15 -41.25
N ASN A 77 -26.35 -2.96 -41.10
CA ASN A 77 -25.99 -3.54 -39.83
C ASN A 77 -25.65 -2.38 -38.90
N GLY A 78 -26.62 -2.05 -38.05
CA GLY A 78 -26.48 -1.05 -37.00
C GLY A 78 -25.29 -1.38 -36.13
N ILE A 79 -24.19 -0.65 -36.33
CA ILE A 79 -23.16 -0.52 -35.33
C ILE A 79 -23.87 0.12 -34.14
N ALA A 80 -24.12 -0.66 -33.10
CA ALA A 80 -24.69 -0.17 -31.85
C ALA A 80 -23.90 1.09 -31.43
N PRO A 81 -24.56 2.21 -31.11
CA PRO A 81 -23.86 3.43 -30.76
C PRO A 81 -22.89 3.13 -29.60
N SER A 82 -21.60 3.36 -29.85
CA SER A 82 -20.58 3.26 -28.81
C SER A 82 -21.04 4.07 -27.61
N LYS A 83 -21.10 3.45 -26.42
CA LYS A 83 -21.53 4.13 -25.20
C LYS A 83 -20.81 5.48 -25.09
N PRO A 84 -21.54 6.59 -24.86
CA PRO A 84 -20.92 7.89 -24.73
C PRO A 84 -19.94 7.86 -23.58
N LEU A 85 -18.75 8.39 -23.86
CA LEU A 85 -17.64 8.43 -22.94
C LEU A 85 -18.02 9.25 -21.69
N PRO A 86 -17.73 8.76 -20.46
CA PRO A 86 -18.09 9.49 -19.25
C PRO A 86 -17.40 10.85 -19.19
N VAL A 87 -18.19 11.90 -18.91
CA VAL A 87 -17.75 13.28 -18.70
C VAL A 87 -17.41 13.49 -17.23
N TYR A 88 -16.38 14.28 -16.94
CA TYR A 88 -16.04 14.60 -15.56
C TYR A 88 -17.14 15.43 -14.90
N ALA A 89 -17.57 15.02 -13.73
CA ALA A 89 -18.37 15.83 -12.81
C ALA A 89 -17.65 15.89 -11.45
N PRO A 90 -17.59 17.06 -10.79
CA PRO A 90 -17.01 17.14 -9.46
C PRO A 90 -17.82 16.31 -8.45
N PRO A 91 -17.17 15.74 -7.43
CA PRO A 91 -17.85 14.93 -6.42
C PRO A 91 -18.88 15.77 -5.67
N THR A 92 -20.14 15.34 -5.73
CA THR A 92 -21.27 15.96 -5.02
C THR A 92 -21.57 15.30 -3.67
N THR A 93 -20.94 14.16 -3.40
CA THR A 93 -21.13 13.36 -2.18
C THR A 93 -19.79 12.87 -1.64
N GLY A 94 -19.75 12.55 -0.34
CA GLY A 94 -18.58 12.00 0.34
C GLY A 94 -17.59 13.07 0.84
N PHE A 95 -16.43 12.65 1.32
CA PHE A 95 -15.46 13.56 1.93
C PHE A 95 -14.96 14.65 0.97
N LEU A 96 -14.80 14.30 -0.32
CA LEU A 96 -14.29 15.23 -1.32
C LEU A 96 -15.22 16.40 -1.61
N SER A 97 -16.54 16.28 -1.39
CA SER A 97 -17.47 17.39 -1.64
C SER A 97 -17.33 18.53 -0.62
N TYR A 98 -16.73 18.25 0.53
CA TYR A 98 -16.44 19.27 1.56
C TYR A 98 -15.11 19.99 1.32
N LEU A 99 -14.25 19.48 0.43
CA LEU A 99 -12.97 20.11 0.13
C LEU A 99 -13.15 21.34 -0.78
N PRO A 100 -12.30 22.37 -0.63
CA PRO A 100 -12.24 23.46 -1.60
C PRO A 100 -12.04 22.92 -3.03
N ARG A 101 -12.70 23.52 -4.03
CA ARG A 101 -12.64 23.05 -5.44
C ARG A 101 -11.22 22.85 -5.98
N LYS A 102 -10.26 23.65 -5.51
CA LYS A 102 -8.84 23.54 -5.90
C LYS A 102 -8.11 22.34 -5.27
N ALA A 103 -8.58 21.86 -4.11
CA ALA A 103 -8.01 20.72 -3.39
C ALA A 103 -8.61 19.38 -3.84
N VAL A 104 -9.83 19.38 -4.41
CA VAL A 104 -10.51 18.17 -4.89
C VAL A 104 -9.64 17.30 -5.82
N PRO A 105 -8.94 17.85 -6.84
CA PRO A 105 -8.09 17.04 -7.70
C PRO A 105 -6.96 16.34 -6.94
N TYR A 106 -6.42 16.93 -5.87
CA TYR A 106 -5.38 16.30 -5.05
C TYR A 106 -5.96 15.18 -4.19
N GLY A 107 -7.18 15.35 -3.67
CA GLY A 107 -7.91 14.31 -2.97
C GLY A 107 -8.25 13.10 -3.87
N GLU A 108 -8.66 13.35 -5.12
CA GLU A 108 -8.86 12.30 -6.13
C GLU A 108 -7.53 11.62 -6.51
N LEU A 109 -6.43 12.37 -6.57
CA LEU A 109 -5.10 11.84 -6.86
C LEU A 109 -4.64 10.87 -5.75
N MET A 110 -4.93 11.18 -4.49
CA MET A 110 -4.69 10.29 -3.34
C MET A 110 -5.68 9.14 -3.22
N ARG A 111 -6.76 9.12 -4.01
CA ARG A 111 -7.88 8.19 -3.89
C ARG A 111 -8.66 8.30 -2.59
N LEU A 112 -8.86 9.52 -2.07
CA LEU A 112 -9.73 9.74 -0.92
C LEU A 112 -11.20 9.39 -1.23
N ASP A 113 -11.60 9.37 -2.52
CA ASP A 113 -12.90 8.85 -2.98
C ASP A 113 -13.03 7.33 -2.82
N LYS A 114 -11.89 6.61 -2.86
CA LYS A 114 -11.81 5.13 -2.84
C LYS A 114 -10.79 4.68 -1.78
N PRO A 115 -11.08 4.89 -0.48
CA PRO A 115 -10.13 4.66 0.62
C PRO A 115 -9.83 3.17 0.90
N ILE A 116 -10.39 2.25 0.10
CA ILE A 116 -10.26 0.81 0.35
C ILE A 116 -8.80 0.34 0.41
N GLY A 117 -7.94 0.89 -0.44
CA GLY A 117 -6.51 0.57 -0.43
C GLY A 117 -5.82 1.08 0.84
N THR A 118 -6.30 2.17 1.43
CA THR A 118 -5.79 2.67 2.72
C THR A 118 -6.13 1.69 3.83
N TYR A 119 -7.36 1.17 3.87
CA TYR A 119 -7.75 0.19 4.87
C TYR A 119 -6.96 -1.11 4.76
N TYR A 120 -6.72 -1.61 3.55
CA TYR A 120 -5.88 -2.78 3.34
C TYR A 120 -4.42 -2.58 3.79
N LEU A 121 -3.87 -1.38 3.62
CA LEU A 121 -2.54 -1.05 4.13
C LEU A 121 -2.53 -0.84 5.66
N PHE A 122 -3.65 -0.38 6.24
CA PHE A 122 -3.79 -0.10 7.66
C PHE A 122 -4.03 -1.36 8.51
N PHE A 123 -4.88 -2.29 8.07
CA PHE A 123 -5.25 -3.47 8.85
C PHE A 123 -4.04 -4.27 9.36
N PRO A 124 -3.00 -4.58 8.54
CA PRO A 124 -1.78 -5.22 9.02
C PRO A 124 -1.10 -4.45 10.16
N CYS A 125 -1.05 -3.11 10.10
CA CYS A 125 -0.51 -2.28 11.18
C CYS A 125 -1.37 -2.33 12.43
N LEU A 126 -2.70 -2.33 12.28
CA LEU A 126 -3.62 -2.44 13.40
C LEU A 126 -3.49 -3.81 14.09
N PHE A 127 -3.40 -4.89 13.31
CA PHE A 127 -3.25 -6.24 13.85
C PHE A 127 -1.98 -6.39 14.67
N SER A 128 -0.85 -5.92 14.13
CA SER A 128 0.42 -5.98 14.85
C SER A 128 0.45 -5.09 16.07
N THR A 129 -0.20 -3.92 16.04
CA THR A 129 -0.30 -3.03 17.19
C THR A 129 -1.10 -3.69 18.32
N LEU A 130 -2.26 -4.26 18.02
CA LEU A 130 -3.10 -4.95 19.02
C LEU A 130 -2.41 -6.20 19.57
N LEU A 131 -1.74 -6.96 18.71
CA LEU A 131 -0.96 -8.13 19.12
C LEU A 131 0.25 -7.75 19.97
N ALA A 132 1.02 -6.75 19.57
CA ALA A 132 2.15 -6.26 20.36
C ALA A 132 1.69 -5.69 21.70
N ALA A 133 0.51 -5.07 21.76
CA ALA A 133 -0.05 -4.53 22.99
C ALA A 133 -0.34 -5.60 24.05
N THR A 134 -0.73 -6.82 23.65
CA THR A 134 -0.92 -7.95 24.58
C THR A 134 0.40 -8.56 25.04
N MET A 135 1.45 -8.45 24.22
CA MET A 135 2.78 -9.03 24.49
C MET A 135 3.73 -8.07 25.23
N ALA A 136 3.40 -6.78 25.29
CA ALA A 136 4.20 -5.79 25.99
C ALA A 136 4.19 -6.03 27.51
N THR A 137 5.33 -5.80 28.17
CA THR A 137 5.46 -5.91 29.63
C THR A 137 5.92 -4.57 30.23
N PRO A 138 5.06 -3.85 30.99
CA PRO A 138 3.65 -4.13 31.24
C PRO A 138 2.77 -3.99 29.99
N ILE A 139 1.53 -4.50 30.04
CA ILE A 139 0.55 -4.38 28.95
C ILE A 139 0.45 -2.92 28.50
N ALA A 140 0.47 -2.71 27.18
CA ALA A 140 0.49 -1.36 26.63
C ALA A 140 -0.80 -0.61 27.04
N PRO A 141 -0.72 0.66 27.49
CA PRO A 141 -1.90 1.41 27.89
C PRO A 141 -2.78 1.74 26.67
N PRO A 142 -4.12 1.84 26.84
CA PRO A 142 -5.03 2.08 25.70
C PRO A 142 -4.69 3.32 24.88
N LEU A 143 -4.20 4.38 25.53
CA LEU A 143 -3.79 5.60 24.84
C LEU A 143 -2.59 5.37 23.91
N ALA A 144 -1.64 4.51 24.28
CA ALA A 144 -0.52 4.15 23.40
C ALA A 144 -0.98 3.33 22.20
N VAL A 145 -1.92 2.39 22.40
CA VAL A 145 -2.53 1.61 21.31
C VAL A 145 -3.29 2.51 20.33
N LEU A 146 -4.11 3.42 20.85
CA LEU A 146 -4.88 4.38 20.04
C LEU A 146 -3.95 5.37 19.31
N GLY A 147 -2.93 5.90 19.99
CA GLY A 147 -1.95 6.81 19.39
C GLY A 147 -1.15 6.14 18.27
N THR A 148 -0.64 4.93 18.52
CA THR A 148 0.09 4.11 17.55
C THR A 148 -0.81 3.76 16.35
N GLY A 149 -2.05 3.34 16.60
CA GLY A 149 -3.04 3.09 15.57
C GLY A 149 -3.38 4.32 14.73
N ALA A 150 -3.52 5.49 15.35
CA ALA A 150 -3.79 6.75 14.64
C ALA A 150 -2.60 7.18 13.76
N LEU A 151 -1.36 7.02 14.26
CA LEU A 151 -0.15 7.27 13.47
C LEU A 151 -0.07 6.31 12.28
N PHE A 152 -0.30 5.02 12.48
CA PHE A 152 -0.31 4.05 11.39
C PHE A 152 -1.43 4.30 10.38
N PHE A 153 -2.62 4.70 10.81
CA PHE A 153 -3.70 5.06 9.90
C PHE A 153 -3.32 6.28 9.04
N THR A 154 -2.73 7.30 9.67
CA THR A 154 -2.22 8.49 8.97
C THR A 154 -1.13 8.11 7.97
N GLY A 155 -0.17 7.30 8.38
CA GLY A 155 0.89 6.77 7.51
C GLY A 155 0.31 5.98 6.34
N ALA A 156 -0.63 5.07 6.59
CA ALA A 156 -1.30 4.28 5.54
C ALA A 156 -2.06 5.17 4.55
N LEU A 157 -2.77 6.18 5.03
CA LEU A 157 -3.51 7.13 4.18
C LEU A 157 -2.57 7.89 3.24
N VAL A 158 -1.50 8.44 3.81
CA VAL A 158 -0.54 9.26 3.07
C VAL A 158 0.29 8.41 2.12
N MET A 159 0.84 7.27 2.56
CA MET A 159 1.69 6.40 1.75
C MET A 159 0.90 5.67 0.66
N ARG A 160 -0.36 5.29 0.92
CA ARG A 160 -1.24 4.78 -0.15
C ARG A 160 -1.49 5.86 -1.20
N GLY A 161 -1.71 7.10 -0.77
CA GLY A 161 -1.86 8.26 -1.64
C GLY A 161 -0.60 8.57 -2.46
N ALA A 162 0.59 8.44 -1.86
CA ALA A 162 1.87 8.56 -2.55
C ALA A 162 2.00 7.49 -3.65
N GLY A 163 1.69 6.23 -3.34
CA GLY A 163 1.66 5.16 -4.34
C GLY A 163 0.68 5.42 -5.49
N CYS A 164 -0.51 5.96 -5.21
CA CYS A 164 -1.44 6.40 -6.26
C CYS A 164 -0.87 7.52 -7.13
N THR A 165 -0.20 8.49 -6.50
CA THR A 165 0.39 9.64 -7.19
C THR A 165 1.52 9.20 -8.11
N ILE A 166 2.40 8.30 -7.66
CA ILE A 166 3.46 7.68 -8.48
C ILE A 166 2.86 6.92 -9.66
N ASN A 167 1.83 6.11 -9.42
CA ASN A 167 1.18 5.36 -10.49
C ASN A 167 0.59 6.30 -11.56
N ASP A 168 -0.16 7.33 -11.16
CA ASP A 168 -0.74 8.27 -12.12
C ASP A 168 0.33 9.12 -12.84
N LEU A 169 1.49 9.37 -12.21
CA LEU A 169 2.64 10.02 -12.85
C LEU A 169 3.25 9.15 -13.96
N TRP A 170 3.36 7.84 -13.73
CA TRP A 170 3.87 6.90 -14.74
C TRP A 170 2.85 6.62 -15.85
N ASP A 171 1.56 6.56 -15.50
CA ASP A 171 0.49 6.23 -16.43
C ASP A 171 -0.07 7.46 -17.16
N ARG A 172 0.50 8.66 -16.96
CA ARG A 172 -0.03 9.96 -17.45
C ARG A 172 -0.32 10.00 -18.95
N ASP A 173 0.45 9.26 -19.75
CA ASP A 173 0.34 9.23 -21.21
C ASP A 173 -0.63 8.12 -21.69
N LEU A 174 -0.87 7.12 -20.85
CA LEU A 174 -1.73 5.96 -21.13
C LEU A 174 -3.16 6.19 -20.63
N ASP A 175 -3.31 6.71 -19.40
CA ASP A 175 -4.59 6.91 -18.74
C ASP A 175 -5.62 7.72 -19.57
N PRO A 176 -5.26 8.76 -20.34
CA PRO A 176 -6.23 9.47 -21.19
C PRO A 176 -6.94 8.58 -22.22
N HIS A 177 -6.33 7.45 -22.59
CA HIS A 177 -6.81 6.53 -23.62
C HIS A 177 -7.61 5.34 -23.04
N VAL A 178 -7.74 5.23 -21.72
CA VAL A 178 -8.41 4.12 -21.04
C VAL A 178 -9.71 4.60 -20.37
N GLU A 179 -10.84 3.97 -20.70
CA GLU A 179 -12.17 4.39 -20.24
C GLU A 179 -12.26 4.58 -18.71
N ARG A 180 -11.68 3.64 -17.95
CA ARG A 180 -11.69 3.64 -16.49
C ARG A 180 -10.83 4.74 -15.86
N THR A 181 -9.73 5.14 -16.51
CA THR A 181 -8.69 5.98 -15.88
C THR A 181 -8.56 7.36 -16.50
N ARG A 182 -9.21 7.63 -17.64
CA ARG A 182 -9.20 8.94 -18.31
C ARG A 182 -9.65 10.10 -17.43
N LEU A 183 -10.55 9.85 -16.47
CA LEU A 183 -11.05 10.90 -15.55
C LEU A 183 -10.12 11.15 -14.35
N ARG A 184 -8.95 10.50 -14.26
CA ARG A 184 -7.98 10.79 -13.22
C ARG A 184 -7.44 12.22 -13.34
N PRO A 185 -7.05 12.87 -12.23
CA PRO A 185 -6.61 14.27 -12.23
C PRO A 185 -5.48 14.60 -13.19
N LEU A 186 -4.45 13.75 -13.28
CA LEU A 186 -3.33 13.92 -14.21
C LEU A 186 -3.76 13.69 -15.67
N ALA A 187 -4.55 12.64 -15.93
CA ALA A 187 -5.03 12.31 -17.26
C ALA A 187 -5.93 13.39 -17.87
N ARG A 188 -6.83 13.97 -17.07
CA ARG A 188 -7.71 15.09 -17.48
C ARG A 188 -7.07 16.47 -17.37
N ARG A 189 -5.78 16.54 -17.03
CA ARG A 189 -4.99 17.78 -16.86
C ARG A 189 -5.55 18.75 -15.81
N ALA A 190 -6.25 18.24 -14.79
CA ALA A 190 -6.69 19.04 -13.64
C ALA A 190 -5.53 19.39 -12.69
N ILE A 191 -4.45 18.61 -12.71
CA ILE A 191 -3.19 18.87 -12.01
C ILE A 191 -2.05 18.77 -13.04
N THR A 192 -1.07 19.66 -12.94
CA THR A 192 0.16 19.59 -13.75
C THR A 192 1.15 18.55 -13.19
N THR A 193 2.03 18.00 -14.02
CA THR A 193 3.06 17.06 -13.55
C THR A 193 3.93 17.66 -12.44
N GLN A 194 4.31 18.94 -12.55
CA GLN A 194 5.09 19.62 -11.51
C GLN A 194 4.35 19.69 -10.17
N GLN A 195 3.06 20.06 -10.19
CA GLN A 195 2.22 20.05 -8.99
C GLN A 195 2.09 18.67 -8.37
N ALA A 196 1.93 17.61 -9.18
CA ALA A 196 1.88 16.24 -8.68
C ALA A 196 3.22 15.79 -8.06
N ILE A 197 4.37 16.21 -8.61
CA ILE A 197 5.69 15.92 -8.02
C ILE A 197 5.87 16.66 -6.68
N VAL A 198 5.51 17.94 -6.60
CA VAL A 198 5.57 18.70 -5.34
C VAL A 198 4.67 18.06 -4.28
N PHE A 199 3.47 17.67 -4.68
CA PHE A 199 2.52 16.98 -3.81
C PHE A 199 3.04 15.62 -3.35
N LEU A 200 3.65 14.84 -4.24
CA LEU A 200 4.33 13.59 -3.90
C LEU A 200 5.45 13.84 -2.87
N GLY A 201 6.25 14.88 -3.06
CA GLY A 201 7.25 15.30 -2.07
C GLY A 201 6.63 15.56 -0.70
N GLY A 202 5.51 16.29 -0.65
CA GLY A 202 4.76 16.52 0.59
C GLY A 202 4.23 15.24 1.24
N GLN A 203 3.72 14.29 0.45
CA GLN A 203 3.27 13.00 0.95
C GLN A 203 4.43 12.17 1.54
N LEU A 204 5.55 12.09 0.84
CA LEU A 204 6.72 11.35 1.30
C LEU A 204 7.33 11.97 2.56
N MET A 205 7.40 13.31 2.63
CA MET A 205 7.85 14.01 3.84
C MET A 205 6.89 13.80 5.02
N THR A 206 5.57 13.79 4.77
CA THR A 206 4.59 13.48 5.81
C THR A 206 4.70 12.03 6.27
N GLY A 207 4.88 11.09 5.34
CA GLY A 207 5.12 9.68 5.66
C GLY A 207 6.40 9.47 6.48
N LEU A 208 7.47 10.18 6.14
CA LEU A 208 8.71 10.18 6.91
C LEU A 208 8.51 10.80 8.30
N ALA A 209 7.78 11.92 8.42
CA ALA A 209 7.47 12.54 9.71
C ALA A 209 6.68 11.59 10.63
N VAL A 210 5.71 10.85 10.07
CA VAL A 210 5.00 9.79 10.79
C VAL A 210 5.97 8.68 11.23
N LEU A 211 6.85 8.21 10.35
CA LEU A 211 7.83 7.17 10.69
C LEU A 211 8.78 7.63 11.82
N LEU A 212 9.23 8.88 11.77
CA LEU A 212 10.11 9.48 12.79
C LEU A 212 9.38 9.83 14.09
N SER A 213 8.04 9.76 14.11
CA SER A 213 7.24 9.90 15.33
C SER A 213 7.19 8.60 16.14
N PHE A 214 7.61 7.47 15.55
CA PHE A 214 7.78 6.20 16.25
C PHE A 214 9.19 6.09 16.88
N PRO A 215 9.41 5.12 17.80
CA PRO A 215 10.75 4.78 18.26
C PRO A 215 11.72 4.52 17.10
N PHE A 216 12.99 4.86 17.29
CA PHE A 216 14.00 4.83 16.22
C PHE A 216 14.17 3.44 15.61
N GLU A 217 13.91 2.39 16.37
CA GLU A 217 13.91 0.99 15.96
C GLU A 217 12.98 0.76 14.76
N CYS A 218 11.82 1.43 14.72
CA CYS A 218 10.89 1.35 13.59
C CYS A 218 11.54 1.75 12.27
N PHE A 219 12.51 2.67 12.26
CA PHE A 219 13.23 3.05 11.04
C PHE A 219 13.96 1.86 10.42
N TRP A 220 14.65 1.06 11.23
CA TRP A 220 15.37 -0.12 10.78
C TRP A 220 14.43 -1.23 10.31
N TYR A 221 13.33 -1.46 11.02
CA TYR A 221 12.31 -2.43 10.59
C TYR A 221 11.55 -1.99 9.33
N ALA A 222 11.37 -0.69 9.10
CA ALA A 222 10.72 -0.17 7.91
C ALA A 222 11.61 -0.24 6.67
N THR A 223 12.92 -0.08 6.81
CA THR A 223 13.86 0.05 5.68
C THR A 223 13.81 -1.12 4.69
N PRO A 224 13.78 -2.41 5.10
CA PRO A 224 13.67 -3.53 4.18
C PRO A 224 12.39 -3.52 3.33
N SER A 225 11.31 -2.88 3.80
CA SER A 225 10.07 -2.77 3.01
C SER A 225 10.27 -2.01 1.70
N LEU A 226 11.24 -1.10 1.64
CA LEU A 226 11.53 -0.31 0.44
C LEU A 226 11.96 -1.20 -0.74
N LEU A 227 12.58 -2.34 -0.46
CA LEU A 227 12.91 -3.34 -1.49
C LEU A 227 11.63 -3.86 -2.16
N PHE A 228 10.60 -4.20 -1.38
CA PHE A 228 9.33 -4.71 -1.92
C PHE A 228 8.55 -3.61 -2.64
N VAL A 229 8.53 -2.39 -2.10
CA VAL A 229 7.92 -1.21 -2.75
C VAL A 229 8.56 -0.94 -4.11
N ALA A 230 9.89 -0.97 -4.19
CA ALA A 230 10.62 -0.71 -5.44
C ALA A 230 10.46 -1.83 -6.47
N THR A 231 10.33 -3.09 -6.02
CA THR A 231 10.22 -4.25 -6.91
C THR A 231 8.79 -4.51 -7.39
N TYR A 232 7.75 -4.09 -6.67
CA TYR A 232 6.35 -4.31 -7.03
C TYR A 232 5.98 -3.83 -8.45
N PRO A 233 6.36 -2.62 -8.91
CA PRO A 233 6.10 -2.19 -10.28
C PRO A 233 6.74 -3.09 -11.35
N LEU A 234 7.91 -3.65 -11.06
CA LEU A 234 8.61 -4.59 -11.93
C LEU A 234 7.91 -5.95 -11.94
N ALA A 235 7.39 -6.39 -10.79
CA ALA A 235 6.69 -7.67 -10.67
C ALA A 235 5.52 -7.80 -11.67
N LYS A 236 4.77 -6.71 -11.89
CA LYS A 236 3.70 -6.67 -12.90
C LYS A 236 4.15 -6.99 -14.32
N ARG A 237 5.43 -6.80 -14.63
CA ARG A 237 5.99 -6.98 -15.97
C ARG A 237 6.66 -8.34 -16.16
N VAL A 238 7.04 -9.02 -15.08
CA VAL A 238 7.88 -10.23 -15.15
C VAL A 238 7.19 -11.49 -14.65
N THR A 239 6.14 -11.39 -13.84
CA THR A 239 5.48 -12.56 -13.23
C THR A 239 3.97 -12.57 -13.43
N TYR A 240 3.39 -13.78 -13.39
CA TYR A 240 1.94 -13.99 -13.29
C TYR A 240 1.38 -13.70 -11.89
N TYR A 241 2.25 -13.49 -10.89
CA TYR A 241 1.86 -13.37 -9.49
C TYR A 241 2.27 -12.02 -8.86
N PRO A 242 1.99 -10.86 -9.49
CA PRO A 242 2.29 -9.56 -8.88
C PRO A 242 1.55 -9.35 -7.54
N GLN A 243 0.44 -10.07 -7.31
CA GLN A 243 -0.32 -10.09 -6.06
C GLN A 243 0.52 -10.56 -4.87
N PHE A 244 1.45 -11.50 -5.09
CA PHE A 244 2.33 -11.97 -4.02
C PHE A 244 3.29 -10.87 -3.57
N VAL A 245 3.91 -10.17 -4.53
CA VAL A 245 4.81 -9.03 -4.23
C VAL A 245 4.03 -7.86 -3.62
N LEU A 246 2.79 -7.63 -4.07
CA LEU A 246 1.87 -6.70 -3.40
C LEU A 246 1.63 -7.12 -1.95
N GLY A 247 1.38 -8.40 -1.70
CA GLY A 247 1.20 -8.98 -0.37
C GLY A 247 2.40 -8.72 0.53
N LEU A 248 3.61 -8.95 0.05
CA LEU A 248 4.84 -8.65 0.81
C LEU A 248 4.93 -7.15 1.18
N THR A 249 4.51 -6.28 0.26
CA THR A 249 4.56 -4.83 0.47
C THR A 249 3.49 -4.35 1.44
N PHE A 250 2.23 -4.73 1.23
CA PHE A 250 1.09 -4.25 2.01
C PHE A 250 1.04 -4.87 3.41
N SER A 251 1.55 -6.09 3.56
CA SER A 251 1.52 -6.80 4.84
C SER A 251 2.64 -6.37 5.78
N TRP A 252 3.60 -5.53 5.34
CA TRP A 252 4.75 -5.13 6.17
C TRP A 252 4.34 -4.48 7.50
N GLY A 253 3.16 -3.83 7.52
CA GLY A 253 2.55 -3.33 8.74
C GLY A 253 2.40 -4.36 9.86
N SER A 254 2.29 -5.67 9.53
CA SER A 254 2.22 -6.77 10.49
C SER A 254 3.46 -6.91 11.39
N ILE A 255 4.56 -6.27 11.02
CA ILE A 255 5.81 -6.27 11.79
C ILE A 255 5.92 -4.98 12.62
N MET A 256 5.44 -3.86 12.08
CA MET A 256 5.75 -2.52 12.60
C MET A 256 5.16 -2.21 13.98
N GLY A 257 4.05 -2.85 14.39
CA GLY A 257 3.44 -2.63 15.69
C GLY A 257 4.30 -3.06 16.88
N PHE A 258 5.17 -4.06 16.70
CA PHE A 258 6.06 -4.57 17.73
C PHE A 258 7.13 -3.55 18.16
N PRO A 259 8.03 -3.07 17.27
CA PRO A 259 9.01 -2.05 17.64
C PRO A 259 8.32 -0.73 18.02
N ALA A 260 7.13 -0.43 17.49
CA ALA A 260 6.40 0.78 17.85
C ALA A 260 5.94 0.78 19.32
N LEU A 261 5.70 -0.39 19.90
CA LEU A 261 5.36 -0.58 21.31
C LEU A 261 6.57 -1.05 22.16
N GLY A 262 7.78 -0.93 21.63
CA GLY A 262 9.01 -1.23 22.36
C GLY A 262 9.38 -2.72 22.43
N ILE A 263 8.77 -3.56 21.60
CA ILE A 263 9.12 -4.98 21.50
C ILE A 263 10.14 -5.17 20.39
N ASP A 264 11.37 -5.50 20.77
CA ASP A 264 12.39 -5.94 19.82
C ASP A 264 12.15 -7.40 19.41
N LEU A 265 11.90 -7.60 18.11
CA LEU A 265 11.63 -8.91 17.55
C LEU A 265 12.89 -9.79 17.49
N LEU A 266 14.09 -9.21 17.46
CA LEU A 266 15.32 -10.00 17.36
C LEU A 266 15.72 -10.63 18.70
N SER A 267 15.35 -9.99 19.82
CA SER A 267 15.57 -10.52 21.17
C SER A 267 14.41 -11.38 21.68
N ASN A 268 13.20 -11.21 21.17
CA ASN A 268 12.02 -11.96 21.61
C ASN A 268 11.56 -12.99 20.57
N GLN A 269 11.96 -14.24 20.76
CA GLN A 269 11.64 -15.35 19.84
C GLN A 269 10.13 -15.62 19.69
N ALA A 270 9.35 -15.45 20.76
CA ALA A 270 7.90 -15.63 20.71
C ALA A 270 7.25 -14.53 19.85
N ALA A 271 7.66 -13.27 20.07
CA ALA A 271 7.20 -12.13 19.28
C ALA A 271 7.62 -12.26 17.81
N LEU A 272 8.85 -12.70 17.53
CA LEU A 272 9.34 -12.95 16.17
C LEU A 272 8.46 -13.97 15.44
N THR A 273 8.18 -15.08 16.10
CA THR A 273 7.38 -16.17 15.54
C THR A 273 5.95 -15.69 15.28
N ALA A 274 5.33 -15.00 16.24
CA ALA A 274 4.01 -14.43 16.10
C ALA A 274 3.95 -13.39 14.95
N ALA A 275 4.90 -12.47 14.89
CA ALA A 275 5.00 -11.46 13.82
C ALA A 275 5.18 -12.09 12.44
N ALA A 276 6.03 -13.12 12.31
CA ALA A 276 6.26 -13.83 11.06
C ALA A 276 5.00 -14.57 10.59
N CYS A 277 4.30 -15.28 11.49
CA CYS A 277 3.04 -15.94 11.18
C CYS A 277 1.95 -14.93 10.79
N LEU A 278 1.83 -13.81 11.51
CA LEU A 278 0.87 -12.76 11.20
C LEU A 278 1.16 -12.11 9.84
N TYR A 279 2.43 -11.82 9.56
CA TYR A 279 2.87 -11.28 8.27
C TYR A 279 2.53 -12.24 7.14
N ALA A 280 2.89 -13.52 7.25
CA ALA A 280 2.59 -14.53 6.24
C ALA A 280 1.07 -14.73 6.05
N SER A 281 0.29 -14.66 7.14
CA SER A 281 -1.18 -14.68 7.07
C SER A 281 -1.72 -13.50 6.25
N ASN A 282 -1.24 -12.28 6.50
CA ASN A 282 -1.67 -11.10 5.76
C ASN A 282 -1.22 -11.12 4.29
N VAL A 283 -0.06 -11.72 3.99
CA VAL A 283 0.37 -11.96 2.60
C VAL A 283 -0.63 -12.87 1.90
N ALA A 284 -1.01 -14.00 2.52
CA ALA A 284 -2.00 -14.92 1.96
C ALA A 284 -3.36 -14.24 1.77
N TRP A 285 -3.80 -13.45 2.76
CA TRP A 285 -5.03 -12.66 2.64
C TRP A 285 -4.97 -11.65 1.49
N THR A 286 -3.81 -11.00 1.30
CA THR A 286 -3.58 -10.05 0.21
C THR A 286 -3.67 -10.69 -1.15
N VAL A 287 -3.02 -11.83 -1.33
CA VAL A 287 -3.15 -12.58 -2.58
C VAL A 287 -4.61 -12.97 -2.83
N LEU A 288 -5.33 -13.39 -1.79
CA LEU A 288 -6.72 -13.82 -1.88
C LEU A 288 -7.66 -12.68 -2.31
N TYR A 289 -7.62 -11.52 -1.65
CA TYR A 289 -8.53 -10.42 -2.02
C TYR A 289 -8.13 -9.76 -3.33
N ASP A 290 -6.83 -9.66 -3.63
CA ASP A 290 -6.35 -9.02 -4.86
C ASP A 290 -6.55 -9.92 -6.08
N MET A 291 -6.61 -11.25 -5.88
CA MET A 291 -7.05 -12.18 -6.92
C MET A 291 -8.52 -11.94 -7.29
N ILE A 292 -9.41 -11.64 -6.34
CA ILE A 292 -10.81 -11.27 -6.62
C ILE A 292 -10.86 -9.93 -7.36
N TYR A 293 -10.03 -8.97 -6.97
CA TYR A 293 -9.92 -7.69 -7.66
C TYR A 293 -9.46 -7.87 -9.12
N ALA A 294 -8.46 -8.71 -9.36
CA ALA A 294 -7.92 -8.98 -10.69
C ALA A 294 -8.96 -9.59 -11.66
N HIS A 295 -10.01 -10.25 -11.15
CA HIS A 295 -11.11 -10.74 -12.00
C HIS A 295 -11.90 -9.63 -12.69
N MET A 296 -11.79 -8.38 -12.21
CA MET A 296 -12.40 -7.22 -12.85
C MET A 296 -11.72 -6.88 -14.18
N ASP A 297 -10.43 -7.16 -14.30
CA ASP A 297 -9.58 -6.71 -15.41
C ASP A 297 -9.23 -7.84 -16.41
N ILE A 298 -9.66 -9.10 -16.17
CA ILE A 298 -9.36 -10.26 -17.05
C ILE A 298 -9.60 -9.97 -18.53
N LYS A 299 -10.74 -9.36 -18.88
CA LYS A 299 -11.10 -9.11 -20.29
C LYS A 299 -10.16 -8.14 -20.98
N ASP A 300 -9.63 -7.18 -20.24
CA ASP A 300 -8.70 -6.18 -20.76
C ASP A 300 -7.27 -6.70 -20.72
N ASP A 301 -6.91 -7.47 -19.69
CA ASP A 301 -5.63 -8.18 -19.59
C ASP A 301 -5.42 -9.15 -20.76
N VAL A 302 -6.45 -9.93 -21.13
CA VAL A 302 -6.39 -10.85 -22.28
C VAL A 302 -6.16 -10.09 -23.58
N LYS A 303 -6.85 -8.96 -23.79
CA LYS A 303 -6.66 -8.13 -25.00
C LYS A 303 -5.28 -7.48 -25.06
N ALA A 304 -4.73 -7.11 -23.90
CA ALA A 304 -3.43 -6.48 -23.78
C ALA A 304 -2.26 -7.48 -23.71
N GLY A 305 -2.54 -8.80 -23.67
CA GLY A 305 -1.52 -9.85 -23.51
C GLY A 305 -0.84 -9.83 -22.15
N ILE A 306 -1.48 -9.27 -21.12
CA ILE A 306 -0.94 -9.14 -19.76
C ILE A 306 -1.09 -10.45 -19.00
N LYS A 307 -0.04 -10.85 -18.29
CA LYS A 307 0.04 -12.06 -17.49
C LYS A 307 -0.55 -11.80 -16.10
N SER A 308 -1.63 -12.49 -15.72
CA SER A 308 -2.31 -12.31 -14.42
C SER A 308 -2.64 -13.65 -13.74
N ILE A 309 -2.64 -13.69 -12.41
CA ILE A 309 -3.00 -14.89 -11.62
C ILE A 309 -4.43 -15.34 -11.92
N ALA A 310 -5.32 -14.38 -12.16
CA ALA A 310 -6.72 -14.62 -12.44
C ALA A 310 -6.87 -15.31 -13.81
N LEU A 311 -6.04 -14.94 -14.79
CA LEU A 311 -5.97 -15.62 -16.09
C LEU A 311 -5.39 -17.03 -15.95
N LYS A 312 -4.35 -17.22 -15.13
CA LYS A 312 -3.70 -18.52 -14.94
C LYS A 312 -4.62 -19.54 -14.23
N HIS A 313 -5.49 -19.07 -13.34
CA HIS A 313 -6.36 -19.92 -12.53
C HIS A 313 -7.86 -19.68 -12.77
N GLU A 314 -8.25 -19.23 -13.97
CA GLU A 314 -9.65 -18.85 -14.27
C GLU A 314 -10.65 -19.98 -13.95
N ASN A 315 -10.29 -21.23 -14.27
CA ASN A 315 -11.14 -22.40 -14.06
C ASN A 315 -11.15 -22.92 -12.61
N GLU A 316 -10.15 -22.56 -11.81
CA GLU A 316 -9.90 -23.12 -10.47
C GLU A 316 -9.84 -22.06 -9.38
N THR A 317 -10.25 -20.82 -9.68
CA THR A 317 -10.07 -19.68 -8.78
C THR A 317 -10.65 -19.94 -7.39
N LYS A 318 -11.85 -20.52 -7.28
CA LYS A 318 -12.44 -20.78 -5.97
C LYS A 318 -11.65 -21.80 -5.15
N MET A 319 -10.99 -22.76 -5.79
CA MET A 319 -10.12 -23.73 -5.12
C MET A 319 -8.87 -23.04 -4.58
N VAL A 320 -8.23 -22.18 -5.39
CA VAL A 320 -7.07 -21.38 -4.97
C VAL A 320 -7.44 -20.43 -3.83
N LEU A 321 -8.57 -19.72 -3.92
CA LEU A 321 -9.07 -18.85 -2.86
C LEU A 321 -9.31 -19.62 -1.55
N SER A 322 -9.84 -20.84 -1.64
CA SER A 322 -10.07 -21.71 -0.49
C SER A 322 -8.76 -22.15 0.15
N GLY A 323 -7.77 -22.55 -0.65
CA GLY A 323 -6.43 -22.89 -0.18
C GLY A 323 -5.75 -21.71 0.52
N LEU A 324 -5.80 -20.52 -0.07
CA LEU A 324 -5.27 -19.29 0.53
C LEU A 324 -5.99 -18.94 1.84
N ALA A 325 -7.31 -19.14 1.93
CA ALA A 325 -8.06 -18.92 3.16
C ALA A 325 -7.64 -19.88 4.27
N VAL A 326 -7.48 -21.17 3.96
CA VAL A 326 -6.99 -22.17 4.94
C VAL A 326 -5.60 -21.82 5.43
N VAL A 327 -4.68 -21.43 4.53
CA VAL A 327 -3.32 -20.99 4.90
C VAL A 327 -3.37 -19.74 5.78
N GLN A 328 -4.18 -18.75 5.39
CA GLN A 328 -4.36 -17.50 6.15
C GLN A 328 -4.85 -17.77 7.57
N ILE A 329 -5.89 -18.59 7.74
CA ILE A 329 -6.48 -18.95 9.04
C ILE A 329 -5.49 -19.79 9.87
N GLY A 330 -4.82 -20.77 9.24
CA GLY A 330 -3.82 -21.60 9.92
C GLY A 330 -2.65 -20.76 10.47
N LEU A 331 -2.19 -19.77 9.71
CA LEU A 331 -1.16 -18.84 10.15
C LEU A 331 -1.66 -17.85 11.22
N LEU A 332 -2.93 -17.43 11.18
CA LEU A 332 -3.53 -16.68 12.30
C LEU A 332 -3.58 -17.54 13.57
N ALA A 333 -3.96 -18.80 13.47
CA ALA A 333 -3.96 -19.70 14.62
C ALA A 333 -2.55 -19.89 15.18
N ALA A 334 -1.55 -20.11 14.32
CA ALA A 334 -0.14 -20.18 14.72
C ALA A 334 0.35 -18.89 15.41
N THR A 335 -0.10 -17.72 14.93
CA THR A 335 0.18 -16.42 15.57
C THR A 335 -0.32 -16.40 17.01
N GLY A 336 -1.57 -16.80 17.24
CA GLY A 336 -2.18 -16.83 18.58
C GLY A 336 -1.49 -17.83 19.51
N ILE A 337 -1.11 -18.99 19.00
CA ILE A 337 -0.35 -20.00 19.76
C ILE A 337 1.02 -19.45 20.17
N ALA A 338 1.76 -18.84 19.23
CA ALA A 338 3.09 -18.30 19.50
C ALA A 338 3.07 -17.12 20.48
N ALA A 339 2.03 -16.28 20.43
CA ALA A 339 1.84 -15.16 21.34
C ALA A 339 1.14 -15.53 22.67
N GLY A 340 0.71 -16.79 22.83
CA GLY A 340 0.02 -17.25 24.04
C GLY A 340 -1.36 -16.62 24.26
N LEU A 341 -2.08 -16.31 23.18
CA LEU A 341 -3.39 -15.65 23.24
C LEU A 341 -4.50 -16.61 23.71
N GLY A 342 -5.54 -16.03 24.29
CA GLY A 342 -6.72 -16.70 24.80
C GLY A 342 -7.85 -16.89 23.78
N PRO A 343 -9.03 -17.35 24.26
CA PRO A 343 -10.16 -17.71 23.40
C PRO A 343 -10.79 -16.55 22.64
N ALA A 344 -10.67 -15.30 23.14
CA ALA A 344 -11.27 -14.15 22.47
C ALA A 344 -10.61 -13.93 21.10
N TYR A 345 -9.29 -14.08 21.01
CA TYR A 345 -8.56 -14.09 19.76
C TYR A 345 -8.96 -15.26 18.85
N PHE A 346 -8.96 -16.50 19.34
CA PHE A 346 -9.24 -17.66 18.48
C PHE A 346 -10.67 -17.64 17.92
N ILE A 347 -11.66 -17.29 18.74
CA ILE A 347 -13.07 -17.22 18.31
C ILE A 347 -13.29 -15.99 17.43
N GLY A 348 -12.85 -14.82 17.89
CA GLY A 348 -13.07 -13.55 17.20
C GLY A 348 -12.27 -13.43 15.90
N SER A 349 -10.96 -13.59 15.98
CA SER A 349 -10.06 -13.40 14.84
C SER A 349 -10.05 -14.60 13.90
N CYS A 350 -9.71 -15.79 14.38
CA CYS A 350 -9.62 -16.97 13.51
C CYS A 350 -11.02 -17.42 13.05
N GLY A 351 -11.97 -17.53 13.98
CA GLY A 351 -13.37 -17.88 13.67
C GLY A 351 -14.06 -16.83 12.78
N GLY A 352 -13.88 -15.55 13.09
CA GLY A 352 -14.41 -14.46 12.27
C GLY A 352 -13.80 -14.40 10.86
N ALA A 353 -12.48 -14.60 10.73
CA ALA A 353 -11.83 -14.71 9.42
C ALA A 353 -12.37 -15.93 8.64
N ALA A 354 -12.48 -17.09 9.27
CA ALA A 354 -13.03 -18.30 8.64
C ALA A 354 -14.46 -18.10 8.13
N LEU A 355 -15.32 -17.49 8.95
CA LEU A 355 -16.70 -17.20 8.58
C LEU A 355 -16.77 -16.21 7.42
N THR A 356 -16.08 -15.07 7.52
CA THR A 356 -16.15 -14.01 6.51
C THR A 356 -15.56 -14.43 5.18
N LEU A 357 -14.41 -15.11 5.18
CA LEU A 357 -13.79 -15.65 3.97
C LEU A 357 -14.61 -16.79 3.38
N GLY A 358 -15.16 -17.69 4.20
CA GLY A 358 -16.03 -18.77 3.75
C GLY A 358 -17.29 -18.26 3.06
N ILE A 359 -17.95 -17.24 3.63
CA ILE A 359 -19.10 -16.59 3.01
C ILE A 359 -18.70 -15.92 1.69
N MET A 360 -17.59 -15.17 1.68
CA MET A 360 -17.08 -14.50 0.47
C MET A 360 -16.84 -15.49 -0.66
N ILE A 361 -16.06 -16.55 -0.43
CA ILE A 361 -15.71 -17.56 -1.45
C ILE A 361 -16.97 -18.25 -1.99
N ARG A 362 -17.92 -18.56 -1.11
CA ARG A 362 -19.19 -19.18 -1.49
C ARG A 362 -20.03 -18.24 -2.36
N ARG A 363 -20.17 -16.99 -1.97
CA ARG A 363 -21.11 -16.02 -2.57
C ARG A 363 -20.57 -15.28 -3.79
N VAL A 364 -19.25 -15.08 -3.89
CA VAL A 364 -18.66 -14.27 -4.96
C VAL A 364 -18.94 -14.87 -6.33
N LYS A 365 -19.42 -14.02 -7.23
CA LYS A 365 -19.66 -14.29 -8.64
C LYS A 365 -18.55 -13.67 -9.47
N LEU A 366 -17.48 -14.44 -9.70
CA LEU A 366 -16.24 -13.98 -10.36
C LEU A 366 -16.44 -13.39 -11.77
N LYS A 367 -17.52 -13.77 -12.47
CA LYS A 367 -17.85 -13.24 -13.81
C LYS A 367 -18.54 -11.86 -13.79
N VAL A 368 -18.94 -11.39 -12.60
CA VAL A 368 -19.70 -10.14 -12.42
C VAL A 368 -18.81 -9.09 -11.77
N VAL A 369 -18.32 -8.13 -12.56
CA VAL A 369 -17.37 -7.08 -12.12
C VAL A 369 -17.86 -6.30 -10.90
N SER A 370 -19.16 -5.97 -10.85
CA SER A 370 -19.74 -5.24 -9.72
C SER A 370 -19.76 -6.05 -8.42
N ASP A 371 -19.89 -7.38 -8.52
CA ASP A 371 -19.89 -8.29 -7.37
C ASP A 371 -18.46 -8.48 -6.84
N CYS A 372 -17.48 -8.64 -7.72
CA CYS A 372 -16.05 -8.65 -7.35
C CYS A 372 -15.66 -7.34 -6.65
N TRP A 373 -16.08 -6.18 -7.19
CA TRP A 373 -15.84 -4.89 -6.56
C TRP A 373 -16.50 -4.77 -5.17
N TRP A 374 -17.73 -5.31 -5.02
CA TRP A 374 -18.41 -5.31 -3.74
C TRP A 374 -17.66 -6.13 -2.70
N TRP A 375 -17.24 -7.35 -3.06
CA TRP A 375 -16.49 -8.24 -2.16
C TRP A 375 -15.10 -7.70 -1.86
N PHE A 376 -14.40 -7.09 -2.81
CA PHE A 376 -13.15 -6.40 -2.55
C PHE A 376 -13.34 -5.24 -1.56
N ARG A 377 -14.38 -4.44 -1.72
CA ARG A 377 -14.61 -3.29 -0.84
C ARG A 377 -15.14 -3.67 0.55
N LYS A 378 -16.12 -4.56 0.62
CA LYS A 378 -16.76 -4.96 1.87
C LYS A 378 -15.99 -6.06 2.58
N GLY A 379 -15.33 -6.95 1.83
CA GLY A 379 -14.48 -8.01 2.38
C GLY A 379 -13.32 -7.47 3.20
N ALA A 380 -12.71 -6.34 2.80
CA ALA A 380 -11.71 -5.66 3.63
C ALA A 380 -12.23 -5.38 5.04
N TRP A 381 -13.43 -4.81 5.15
CA TRP A 381 -14.07 -4.47 6.42
C TRP A 381 -14.57 -5.70 7.18
N LEU A 382 -15.11 -6.69 6.47
CA LEU A 382 -15.65 -7.90 7.10
C LEU A 382 -14.51 -8.73 7.71
N THR A 383 -13.54 -9.15 6.89
CA THR A 383 -12.43 -9.98 7.38
C THR A 383 -11.46 -9.17 8.23
N GLY A 384 -11.08 -7.97 7.76
CA GLY A 384 -10.15 -7.11 8.51
C GLY A 384 -10.75 -6.62 9.82
N GLY A 385 -12.03 -6.25 9.81
CA GLY A 385 -12.76 -5.88 11.02
C GLY A 385 -12.91 -7.05 12.00
N ALA A 386 -13.23 -8.25 11.52
CA ALA A 386 -13.34 -9.44 12.38
C ALA A 386 -12.02 -9.76 13.10
N VAL A 387 -10.89 -9.76 12.37
CA VAL A 387 -9.56 -9.96 12.97
C VAL A 387 -9.20 -8.83 13.94
N SER A 388 -9.53 -7.58 13.60
CA SER A 388 -9.31 -6.44 14.49
C SER A 388 -10.10 -6.56 15.78
N LEU A 389 -11.37 -6.96 15.70
CA LEU A 389 -12.27 -7.09 16.86
C LEU A 389 -11.85 -8.24 17.77
N GLY A 390 -11.43 -9.38 17.21
CA GLY A 390 -10.91 -10.48 18.02
C GLY A 390 -9.62 -10.11 18.76
N LEU A 391 -8.67 -9.46 18.08
CA LEU A 391 -7.45 -8.94 18.70
C LEU A 391 -7.73 -7.85 19.75
N ALA A 392 -8.68 -6.94 19.48
CA ALA A 392 -9.07 -5.91 20.44
C ALA A 392 -9.76 -6.52 21.67
N GLY A 393 -10.63 -7.52 21.48
CA GLY A 393 -11.24 -8.26 22.59
C GLY A 393 -10.20 -8.99 23.44
N GLU A 394 -9.21 -9.61 22.81
CA GLU A 394 -8.08 -10.23 23.49
C GLU A 394 -7.27 -9.21 24.31
N TYR A 395 -6.91 -8.09 23.70
CA TYR A 395 -6.23 -6.98 24.38
C TYR A 395 -7.01 -6.45 25.58
N LEU A 396 -8.31 -6.24 25.45
CA LEU A 396 -9.17 -5.82 26.56
C LEU A 396 -9.27 -6.88 27.65
N GLY A 397 -9.28 -8.16 27.29
CA GLY A 397 -9.28 -9.26 28.26
C GLY A 397 -8.00 -9.31 29.09
N HIS A 398 -6.85 -9.08 28.46
CA HIS A 398 -5.56 -8.92 29.15
C HIS A 398 -5.55 -7.68 30.04
N LEU A 399 -6.02 -6.53 29.55
CA LEU A 399 -6.09 -5.29 30.32
C LEU A 399 -7.00 -5.42 31.57
N ALA A 400 -8.07 -6.20 31.46
CA ALA A 400 -9.00 -6.48 32.55
C ALA A 400 -8.54 -7.59 33.50
N GLY A 401 -7.39 -8.23 33.27
CA GLY A 401 -6.85 -9.29 34.14
C GLY A 401 -7.55 -10.66 34.03
N ILE A 402 -8.45 -10.84 33.06
CA ILE A 402 -9.26 -12.08 32.90
C ILE A 402 -8.37 -13.33 32.73
N TYR A 403 -7.17 -13.16 32.18
CA TYR A 403 -6.23 -14.25 31.92
C TYR A 403 -5.22 -14.47 33.06
N ASP A 404 -5.08 -13.52 33.98
CA ASP A 404 -4.17 -13.63 35.13
C ASP A 404 -4.81 -14.43 36.27
N GLU A 405 -6.13 -14.30 36.49
CA GLU A 405 -6.88 -15.11 37.47
C GLU A 405 -6.80 -16.61 37.16
N LYS A 406 -6.91 -16.99 35.88
CA LYS A 406 -6.83 -18.40 35.45
C LYS A 406 -5.45 -19.03 35.68
N LYS A 407 -4.37 -18.24 35.65
CA LYS A 407 -3.02 -18.75 35.97
C LYS A 407 -2.89 -19.02 37.47
N HIS A 408 -3.49 -18.18 38.31
CA HIS A 408 -3.53 -18.38 39.75
C HIS A 408 -4.30 -19.66 40.11
N ASP A 409 -5.53 -19.82 39.61
CA ASP A 409 -6.35 -21.01 39.86
C ASP A 409 -5.68 -22.31 39.38
N ALA A 410 -5.07 -22.29 38.19
CA ALA A 410 -4.38 -23.45 37.65
C ALA A 410 -3.10 -23.79 38.45
N SER A 411 -2.41 -22.79 38.99
CA SER A 411 -1.21 -22.99 39.83
C SER A 411 -1.57 -23.55 41.21
N GLU A 412 -2.66 -23.05 41.82
CA GLU A 412 -3.15 -23.49 43.12
C GLU A 412 -3.74 -24.90 43.05
N GLN A 413 -4.43 -25.23 41.95
CA GLN A 413 -4.89 -26.58 41.67
C GLN A 413 -3.72 -27.56 41.40
N LYS A 414 -2.63 -27.10 40.80
CA LYS A 414 -1.43 -27.94 40.61
C LYS A 414 -0.70 -28.19 41.93
N SER A 415 -0.63 -27.20 42.80
CA SER A 415 -0.04 -27.33 44.13
C SER A 415 -0.87 -28.22 45.06
N SER A 416 -2.21 -28.20 44.96
CA SER A 416 -3.09 -29.07 45.76
C SER A 416 -3.14 -30.52 45.28
N ILE A 417 -2.79 -30.81 44.02
CA ILE A 417 -2.63 -32.19 43.52
C ILE A 417 -1.27 -32.78 43.92
N LEU A 418 -0.28 -31.94 44.20
CA LEU A 418 1.08 -32.35 44.60
C LEU A 418 1.29 -32.42 46.12
N ALA A 419 0.32 -31.95 46.91
CA ALA A 419 0.25 -32.05 48.37
C ALA A 419 -0.66 -33.21 48.78
#